data_AF-A0ABD1B1D2-F1
#
_entry.id   AF-A0ABD1B1D2-F1
#
_cell.length_a   1.000
_cell.length_b   1.000
_cell.length_c   1.000
_cell.angle_alpha   90.00
_cell.angle_beta   90.00
_cell.angle_gamma   90.00
#
_symmetry.space_group_name_H-M   'P 1'
#
loop_
_entity.id
_entity.type
_entity.pdbx_description
1 polymer ?
#
loop_
_entity_poly.entity_id
_entity_poly.type
_entity_poly.pdbx_seq_one_letter_code
_entity_poly.pdbx_strand_id
1 'polypeptide(L)'
;MSKTTHQNLFSLRSVLEKDKLNGSNFLDWYRNLRIVLKQERKNYVLEKVLPEKLRSNASHAVYDAWNKHYNDVVDVRCLMLATMNSDLQKQYENVASPIEIITSLKAMFRGAGSNREIPDG
;
A
#
# COMPACT_ATOMS: atom_id res chain seq x y z
N MET A 1 40.79 -3.86 -14.69
CA MET A 1 39.85 -4.92 -14.26
C MET A 1 38.92 -4.30 -13.22
N SER A 2 37.72 -3.90 -13.63
CA SER A 2 36.72 -3.32 -12.73
C SER A 2 35.96 -4.47 -12.05
N LYS A 3 35.99 -4.53 -10.72
CA LYS A 3 35.22 -5.52 -9.96
C LYS A 3 33.75 -5.13 -10.03
N THR A 4 32.96 -5.86 -10.82
CA THR A 4 31.50 -5.75 -10.80
C THR A 4 31.00 -6.46 -9.54
N THR A 5 30.73 -5.69 -8.48
CA THR A 5 30.01 -6.19 -7.33
C THR A 5 28.54 -6.33 -7.72
N HIS A 6 28.12 -7.51 -8.15
CA HIS A 6 26.70 -7.87 -8.18
C HIS A 6 26.23 -8.02 -6.71
N GLN A 7 25.99 -6.89 -6.05
CA GLN A 7 25.10 -6.88 -4.90
C GLN A 7 23.71 -7.19 -5.48
N ASN A 8 23.28 -8.45 -5.40
CA ASN A 8 21.86 -8.75 -5.40
C ASN A 8 21.29 -8.04 -4.17
N LEU A 9 20.94 -6.76 -4.36
CA LEU A 9 20.35 -5.95 -3.31
C LEU A 9 19.01 -6.61 -3.01
N PHE A 10 18.92 -7.27 -1.86
CA PHE A 10 17.68 -7.88 -1.40
C PHE A 10 16.61 -6.79 -1.31
N SER A 11 15.77 -6.69 -2.33
CA SER A 11 14.68 -5.72 -2.37
C SER A 11 13.57 -6.26 -1.49
N LEU A 12 13.28 -5.59 -0.37
CA LEU A 12 12.15 -5.98 0.46
C LEU A 12 10.83 -6.00 -0.33
N ARG A 13 10.68 -5.23 -1.41
CA ARG A 13 9.48 -5.27 -2.26
C ARG A 13 9.20 -6.67 -2.83
N SER A 14 10.25 -7.47 -3.09
CA SER A 14 10.11 -8.85 -3.58
C SER A 14 9.32 -9.76 -2.63
N VAL A 15 9.26 -9.45 -1.33
CA VAL A 15 8.45 -10.21 -0.37
C VAL A 15 6.95 -10.15 -0.69
N LEU A 16 6.51 -9.05 -1.31
CA LEU A 16 5.12 -8.83 -1.71
C LEU A 16 4.79 -9.47 -3.07
N GLU A 17 5.81 -9.76 -3.88
CA GLU A 17 5.64 -10.44 -5.17
C GLU A 17 5.47 -11.95 -5.00
N LYS A 18 6.15 -12.54 -4.00
CA LYS A 18 6.13 -13.97 -3.72
C LYS A 18 4.73 -14.48 -3.37
N ASP A 19 3.95 -13.68 -2.65
CA ASP A 19 2.59 -14.03 -2.25
C ASP A 19 1.67 -12.82 -2.37
N LYS A 20 1.16 -12.61 -3.59
CA LYS A 20 0.23 -11.52 -3.90
C LYS A 20 -1.07 -11.66 -3.12
N LEU A 21 -1.69 -10.53 -2.78
CA LEU A 21 -2.99 -10.51 -2.10
C LEU A 21 -4.05 -11.21 -2.97
N ASN A 22 -4.55 -12.35 -2.50
CA ASN A 22 -5.48 -13.23 -3.23
C ASN A 22 -6.79 -13.49 -2.49
N GLY A 23 -6.98 -12.86 -1.33
CA GLY A 23 -8.20 -12.91 -0.54
C GLY A 23 -8.12 -13.72 0.75
N SER A 24 -7.21 -14.68 0.85
CA SER A 24 -7.04 -15.48 2.08
C SER A 24 -5.86 -15.01 2.94
N ASN A 25 -4.90 -14.32 2.33
CA ASN A 25 -3.62 -13.94 2.94
C ASN A 25 -3.52 -12.48 3.38
N PHE A 26 -4.65 -11.78 3.57
CA PHE A 26 -4.66 -10.34 3.87
C PHE A 26 -3.78 -9.94 5.06
N LEU A 27 -3.83 -10.69 6.16
CA LEU A 27 -3.06 -10.35 7.36
C LEU A 27 -1.55 -10.42 7.11
N ASP A 28 -1.09 -11.43 6.39
CA ASP A 28 0.33 -11.61 6.09
C ASP A 28 0.81 -10.63 5.03
N TRP A 29 0.04 -10.43 3.96
CA TRP A 29 0.31 -9.39 2.98
C TRP A 29 0.37 -8.00 3.62
N TYR A 30 -0.56 -7.67 4.53
CA TYR A 30 -0.57 -6.38 5.21
C TYR A 30 0.62 -6.18 6.15
N ARG A 31 1.04 -7.24 6.87
CA ARG A 31 2.27 -7.20 7.69
C ARG A 31 3.49 -6.94 6.82
N ASN A 32 3.62 -7.68 5.71
CA ASN A 32 4.70 -7.52 4.75
C ASN A 32 4.73 -6.11 4.15
N LEU A 33 3.57 -5.57 3.78
CA LEU A 33 3.44 -4.21 3.26
C LEU A 33 3.97 -3.20 4.28
N ARG A 34 3.55 -3.29 5.54
CA ARG A 34 4.03 -2.39 6.59
C ARG A 34 5.55 -2.50 6.82
N ILE A 35 6.14 -3.68 6.70
CA ILE A 35 7.60 -3.86 6.80
C ILE A 35 8.32 -3.11 5.67
N VAL A 36 7.89 -3.31 4.42
CA VAL A 36 8.42 -2.60 3.25
C VAL A 36 8.28 -1.09 3.41
N LEU A 37 7.08 -0.61 3.77
CA LEU A 37 6.82 0.82 3.92
C LEU A 37 7.57 1.45 5.09
N LYS A 38 7.85 0.71 6.16
CA LYS A 38 8.69 1.18 7.26
C LYS A 38 10.14 1.36 6.82
N GLN A 39 10.70 0.40 6.06
CA GLN A 39 12.04 0.55 5.49
C GLN A 39 12.13 1.80 4.62
N GLU A 40 11.11 2.03 3.79
CA GLU A 40 11.06 3.18 2.87
C GLU A 40 10.65 4.50 3.53
N ARG A 41 10.32 4.50 4.82
CA ARG A 41 9.82 5.68 5.57
C ARG A 41 8.50 6.23 5.01
N LYS A 42 7.65 5.37 4.47
CA LYS A 42 6.35 5.67 3.84
C LYS A 42 5.14 5.11 4.58
N ASN A 43 5.31 4.40 5.69
CA ASN A 43 4.16 3.82 6.45
C ASN A 43 3.11 4.86 6.83
N TYR A 44 3.51 6.12 7.04
CA TYR A 44 2.60 7.22 7.36
C TYR A 44 1.51 7.44 6.30
N VAL A 45 1.74 7.05 5.04
CA VAL A 45 0.78 7.18 3.94
C VAL A 45 -0.49 6.35 4.17
N LEU A 46 -0.41 5.29 4.99
CA LEU A 46 -1.57 4.47 5.34
C LEU A 46 -2.47 5.09 6.42
N GLU A 47 -2.06 6.22 7.01
CA GLU A 47 -2.72 6.84 8.15
C GLU A 47 -2.96 8.35 7.93
N LYS A 48 -2.06 9.02 7.21
CA LYS A 48 -2.09 10.47 6.99
C LYS A 48 -2.59 10.79 5.59
N VAL A 49 -3.76 11.43 5.53
CA VAL A 49 -4.35 11.93 4.29
C VAL A 49 -3.40 12.94 3.62
N LEU A 50 -3.34 12.91 2.30
CA LEU A 50 -2.63 13.91 1.52
C LEU A 50 -3.26 15.29 1.81
N PRO A 51 -2.49 16.29 2.25
CA PRO A 51 -3.03 17.63 2.46
C PRO A 51 -3.63 18.20 1.17
N GLU A 52 -4.64 19.05 1.32
CA GLU A 52 -5.24 19.75 0.19
C GLU A 52 -4.18 20.52 -0.60
N LYS A 53 -4.42 20.67 -1.91
CA LYS A 53 -3.46 21.31 -2.81
C LYS A 53 -3.13 22.71 -2.31
N LEU A 54 -1.83 22.99 -2.24
CA LEU A 54 -1.33 24.24 -1.69
C LEU A 54 -1.81 25.45 -2.52
N ARG A 55 -2.06 26.56 -1.82
CA ARG A 55 -2.31 27.86 -2.44
C ARG A 55 -1.05 28.37 -3.14
N SER A 56 -1.24 29.25 -4.13
CA SER A 56 -0.16 29.80 -4.97
C SER A 56 0.91 30.59 -4.21
N ASN A 57 0.67 30.96 -2.95
CA ASN A 57 1.61 31.69 -2.09
C ASN A 57 2.32 30.81 -1.04
N ALA A 58 2.25 29.48 -1.16
CA ALA A 58 2.97 28.58 -0.26
C ALA A 58 4.50 28.75 -0.40
N SER A 59 5.22 28.62 0.71
CA SER A 59 6.68 28.63 0.69
C SER A 59 7.23 27.39 -0.02
N HIS A 60 8.47 27.47 -0.53
CA HIS A 60 9.15 26.36 -1.17
C HIS A 60 9.17 25.10 -0.30
N ALA A 61 9.48 25.24 1.00
CA ALA A 61 9.51 24.11 1.93
C ALA A 61 8.13 23.42 2.08
N VAL A 62 7.04 24.19 2.03
CA VAL A 62 5.68 23.65 2.09
C VAL A 62 5.36 22.90 0.79
N TYR A 63 5.75 23.46 -0.36
CA TYR A 63 5.61 22.80 -1.67
C TYR A 63 6.36 21.48 -1.74
N ASP A 64 7.63 21.47 -1.32
CA ASP A 64 8.47 20.27 -1.32
C ASP A 64 7.90 19.16 -0.44
N ALA A 65 7.41 19.52 0.76
CA ALA A 65 6.77 18.58 1.66
C ALA A 65 5.48 17.98 1.07
N TRP A 66 4.66 18.81 0.40
CA TRP A 66 3.44 18.34 -0.28
C TRP A 66 3.78 17.42 -1.46
N ASN A 67 4.74 17.80 -2.30
CA ASN A 67 5.15 17.01 -3.45
C ASN A 67 5.74 15.66 -3.01
N LYS A 68 6.54 15.66 -1.94
CA LYS A 68 7.04 14.43 -1.33
C LYS A 68 5.89 13.52 -0.88
N HIS A 69 4.90 14.05 -0.16
CA HIS A 69 3.74 13.26 0.29
C HIS A 69 2.96 12.71 -0.91
N TYR A 70 2.71 13.53 -1.93
CA TYR A 70 2.04 13.10 -3.17
C TYR A 70 2.79 11.94 -3.84
N ASN A 71 4.10 12.05 -4.01
CA ASN A 71 4.92 10.99 -4.61
C ASN A 71 4.92 9.72 -3.76
N ASP A 72 5.00 9.85 -2.43
CA ASP A 72 4.90 8.71 -1.52
C ASP A 72 3.53 8.02 -1.63
N VAL A 73 2.43 8.79 -1.76
CA VAL A 73 1.07 8.26 -2.00
C VAL A 73 1.00 7.47 -3.30
N VAL A 74 1.50 8.03 -4.39
CA VAL A 74 1.49 7.38 -5.71
C VAL A 74 2.31 6.09 -5.68
N ASP A 75 3.50 6.10 -5.11
CA ASP A 75 4.35 4.91 -5.05
C ASP A 75 3.76 3.81 -4.17
N VAL A 76 3.20 4.15 -2.99
CA VAL A 76 2.53 3.18 -2.12
C VAL A 76 1.31 2.58 -2.82
N ARG A 77 0.51 3.40 -3.51
CA ARG A 77 -0.64 2.94 -4.28
C ARG A 77 -0.22 1.95 -5.38
N CYS A 78 0.79 2.31 -6.16
CA CYS A 78 1.31 1.44 -7.22
C CYS A 78 1.84 0.11 -6.66
N LEU A 79 2.57 0.15 -5.54
CA LEU A 79 3.05 -1.04 -4.86
C LEU A 79 1.89 -1.93 -4.38
N MET A 80 0.86 -1.33 -3.78
CA MET A 80 -0.33 -2.05 -3.33
C MET A 80 -1.01 -2.74 -4.51
N LEU A 81 -1.29 -2.03 -5.61
CA LEU A 81 -1.93 -2.60 -6.79
C LEU A 81 -1.07 -3.71 -7.43
N ALA A 82 0.22 -3.48 -7.63
CA ALA A 82 1.12 -4.46 -8.27
C ALA A 82 1.20 -5.79 -7.50
N THR A 83 0.96 -5.74 -6.19
CA THR A 83 1.07 -6.88 -5.27
C THR A 83 -0.30 -7.48 -4.91
N MET A 84 -1.36 -7.08 -5.62
CA MET A 84 -2.69 -7.70 -5.59
C MET A 84 -2.89 -8.67 -6.76
N ASN A 85 -3.87 -9.57 -6.63
CA ASN A 85 -4.40 -10.32 -7.76
C ASN A 85 -5.15 -9.41 -8.75
N SER A 86 -5.51 -9.94 -9.92
CA SER A 86 -6.14 -9.18 -11.00
C SER A 86 -7.48 -8.57 -10.63
N ASP A 87 -8.26 -9.24 -9.79
CA ASP A 87 -9.62 -8.81 -9.47
C ASP A 87 -9.60 -7.63 -8.50
N LEU A 88 -8.76 -7.70 -7.47
CA LEU A 88 -8.54 -6.58 -6.55
C LEU A 88 -7.86 -5.40 -7.26
N GLN A 89 -6.94 -5.65 -8.20
CA GLN A 89 -6.38 -4.59 -9.03
C GLN A 89 -7.47 -3.80 -9.75
N LYS A 90 -8.34 -4.49 -10.51
CA LYS A 90 -9.46 -3.85 -11.23
C LYS A 90 -10.40 -3.11 -10.29
N GLN A 91 -10.63 -3.65 -9.09
CA GLN A 91 -11.50 -3.00 -8.11
C GLN A 91 -10.93 -1.68 -7.59
N TYR A 92 -9.61 -1.57 -7.43
CA TYR A 92 -8.95 -0.42 -6.79
C TYR A 92 -8.13 0.47 -7.74
N GLU A 93 -8.05 0.15 -9.04
CA GLU A 93 -7.23 0.87 -10.04
C GLU A 93 -7.60 2.35 -10.22
N ASN A 94 -8.79 2.77 -9.77
CA ASN A 94 -9.27 4.16 -9.82
C ASN A 94 -9.33 4.83 -8.43
N VAL A 95 -9.01 4.11 -7.36
CA VAL A 95 -8.99 4.67 -6.00
C VAL A 95 -7.65 5.33 -5.75
N ALA A 96 -7.63 6.66 -5.57
CA ALA A 96 -6.39 7.42 -5.44
C ALA A 96 -5.72 7.26 -4.06
N SER A 97 -6.50 6.96 -3.02
CA SER A 97 -6.05 6.96 -1.63
C SER A 97 -5.67 5.57 -1.13
N PRO A 98 -4.39 5.32 -0.75
CA PRO A 98 -3.99 4.08 -0.08
C PRO A 98 -4.77 3.79 1.20
N ILE A 99 -5.23 4.84 1.89
CA ILE A 99 -6.05 4.75 3.11
C ILE A 99 -7.41 4.14 2.80
N GLU A 100 -8.05 4.56 1.71
CA GLU A 100 -9.35 4.02 1.28
C GLU A 100 -9.21 2.56 0.87
N ILE A 101 -8.17 2.24 0.09
CA ILE A 101 -7.88 0.86 -0.32
C ILE A 101 -7.70 -0.02 0.93
N ILE A 102 -6.82 0.34 1.87
CA ILE A 102 -6.57 -0.50 3.04
C ILE A 102 -7.79 -0.61 3.96
N THR A 103 -8.60 0.45 4.08
CA THR A 103 -9.82 0.43 4.87
C THR A 103 -10.85 -0.52 4.26
N SER A 104 -11.04 -0.46 2.94
CA SER A 104 -11.92 -1.36 2.20
C SER A 104 -11.48 -2.82 2.32
N LEU A 105 -10.18 -3.10 2.14
CA LEU A 105 -9.63 -4.45 2.31
C LEU A 105 -9.83 -4.98 3.74
N LYS A 106 -9.59 -4.14 4.77
CA LYS A 106 -9.84 -4.51 6.17
C LYS A 106 -11.30 -4.88 6.39
N ALA A 107 -12.25 -4.13 5.82
CA ALA A 107 -13.68 -4.44 5.93
C ALA A 107 -14.02 -5.76 5.23
N MET A 108 -13.55 -5.95 4.00
CA MET A 108 -13.77 -7.15 3.19
C MET A 108 -13.30 -8.42 3.91
N PHE A 109 -12.09 -8.41 4.49
CA PHE A 109 -11.50 -9.59 5.12
C PHE A 109 -11.83 -9.76 6.60
N ARG A 110 -12.40 -8.75 7.27
CA ARG A 110 -13.02 -8.91 8.59
C ARG A 110 -14.44 -9.47 8.50
N GLY A 111 -15.19 -9.11 7.46
CA GLY A 111 -16.57 -9.56 7.24
C GLY A 111 -16.70 -11.03 6.81
N ALA A 112 -15.68 -11.60 6.18
CA ALA A 112 -15.69 -13.00 5.73
C ALA A 112 -15.70 -14.05 6.88
N GLY A 113 -15.58 -13.62 8.14
CA GLY A 113 -15.58 -14.50 9.32
C GLY A 113 -16.87 -14.53 10.14
N SER A 114 -17.94 -13.81 9.76
CA SER A 114 -19.14 -13.66 10.62
C SER A 114 -20.47 -14.14 10.05
N ASN A 115 -20.52 -14.71 8.84
CA ASN A 115 -21.68 -15.51 8.40
C ASN A 115 -21.30 -17.00 8.40
N ARG A 116 -21.11 -17.57 9.59
CA ARG A 116 -21.54 -18.96 9.77
C ARG A 116 -22.99 -18.87 10.20
N GLU A 117 -23.86 -19.20 9.26
CA GLU A 117 -25.20 -19.68 9.55
C GLU A 117 -25.13 -20.56 10.80
N ILE A 118 -25.87 -20.18 11.83
CA ILE A 118 -26.38 -21.17 12.78
C ILE A 118 -27.66 -21.66 12.11
N PRO A 119 -27.68 -22.85 11.48
CA PRO A 119 -28.95 -23.48 11.25
C PRO A 119 -29.48 -24.02 12.60
N ASP A 120 -30.79 -23.88 12.71
CA ASP A 120 -31.72 -24.64 13.55
C ASP A 120 -32.12 -24.12 14.93
N GLY A 121 -33.45 -24.17 15.09
CA GLY A 121 -34.21 -24.00 16.32
C GLY A 121 -35.66 -23.69 16.01
#